data_AF-A0A7Z2XBP9-F1
#
_entry.id   AF-A0A7Z2XBP9-F1
#
_cell.length_a   1.000
_cell.length_b   1.000
_cell.length_c   1.000
_cell.angle_alpha   90.00
_cell.angle_beta   90.00
_cell.angle_gamma   90.00
#
_symmetry.space_group_name_H-M   'P 1'
#
loop_
_entity.id
_entity.type
_entity.pdbx_description
1 polymer ?
#
loop_
_entity_poly.entity_id
_entity_poly.type
_entity_poly.pdbx_seq_one_letter_code
_entity_poly.pdbx_strand_id
1 'polypeptide(L)'
;MQLTTAHLIVNPCDDEEDNMAMLCCHGDKGEMFMVTRYPDEDEVEITWDYEPSTLDGLKITLSATKLLVEIAATDADALGGSDHLEIIHSTDKSDLAEVQETLQNILKGTGTYISEL
;
A
#
# COMPACT_ATOMS: atom_id res chain seq x y z
N MET A 1 -2.99 10.29 -9.32
CA MET A 1 -4.34 10.09 -8.74
C MET A 1 -4.35 10.49 -7.26
N GLN A 2 -5.50 10.75 -6.62
CA GLN A 2 -5.57 11.05 -5.18
C GLN A 2 -6.78 10.40 -4.49
N LEU A 3 -6.59 9.91 -3.25
CA LEU A 3 -7.59 9.34 -2.36
C LEU A 3 -7.44 9.94 -0.96
N THR A 4 -8.54 10.17 -0.24
CA THR A 4 -8.53 10.61 1.16
C THR A 4 -9.16 9.53 2.03
N THR A 5 -8.48 9.14 3.11
CA THR A 5 -8.95 8.14 4.08
C THR A 5 -8.81 8.66 5.51
N ALA A 6 -9.68 8.21 6.41
CA ALA A 6 -9.51 8.45 7.83
C ALA A 6 -8.30 7.68 8.39
N HIS A 7 -8.18 6.40 8.04
CA HIS A 7 -7.18 5.50 8.63
C HIS A 7 -6.60 4.54 7.57
N LEU A 8 -5.31 4.25 7.71
CA LEU A 8 -4.65 3.10 7.08
C LEU A 8 -4.89 1.90 7.99
N ILE A 9 -5.47 0.84 7.45
CA ILE A 9 -5.72 -0.41 8.15
C ILE A 9 -4.58 -1.34 7.77
N VAL A 10 -3.89 -1.90 8.75
CA VAL A 10 -2.69 -2.70 8.51
C VAL A 10 -2.71 -4.01 9.29
N ASN A 11 -2.13 -5.03 8.70
CA ASN A 11 -1.74 -6.27 9.36
C ASN A 11 -0.31 -6.61 8.88
N PRO A 12 0.73 -6.44 9.73
CA PRO A 12 2.11 -6.64 9.30
C PRO A 12 2.47 -8.10 9.04
N CYS A 13 1.72 -9.04 9.64
CA CYS A 13 2.02 -10.47 9.65
C CYS A 13 0.75 -11.23 10.03
N ASP A 14 -0.07 -11.57 9.05
CA ASP A 14 -1.28 -12.35 9.28
C ASP A 14 -0.91 -13.82 9.54
N ASP A 15 -0.79 -14.20 10.81
CA ASP A 15 -0.44 -15.57 11.22
C ASP A 15 -1.46 -16.64 10.74
N GLU A 16 -2.70 -16.24 10.43
CA GLU A 16 -3.73 -17.14 9.88
C GLU A 16 -3.56 -17.34 8.37
N GLU A 17 -3.00 -16.35 7.68
CA GLU A 17 -2.75 -16.30 6.23
C GLU A 17 -1.25 -16.33 5.92
N ASP A 18 -0.55 -17.36 6.40
CA ASP A 18 0.87 -17.65 6.09
C ASP A 18 1.84 -16.44 6.28
N ASN A 19 1.56 -15.58 7.26
CA ASN A 19 2.29 -14.33 7.56
C ASN A 19 2.16 -13.25 6.47
N MET A 20 1.05 -13.22 5.74
CA MET A 20 0.77 -12.20 4.74
C MET A 20 0.80 -10.81 5.38
N ALA A 21 1.50 -9.87 4.74
CA ALA A 21 1.45 -8.47 5.12
C ALA A 21 0.40 -7.75 4.27
N MET A 22 -0.44 -6.93 4.91
CA MET A 22 -1.57 -6.24 4.26
C MET A 22 -1.69 -4.80 4.74
N LEU A 23 -1.87 -3.88 3.81
CA LEU A 23 -2.33 -2.53 4.06
C LEU A 23 -3.56 -2.25 3.20
N CYS A 24 -4.62 -1.69 3.80
CA CYS A 24 -5.85 -1.34 3.13
C CYS A 24 -6.36 0.04 3.59
N CYS A 25 -7.03 0.76 2.70
CA CYS A 25 -7.80 1.94 3.06
C CYS A 25 -9.00 2.13 2.14
N HIS A 26 -9.99 2.86 2.64
CA HIS A 26 -11.19 3.22 1.90
C HIS A 26 -11.25 4.73 1.73
N GLY A 27 -11.54 5.16 0.51
CA GLY A 27 -11.80 6.54 0.17
C GLY A 27 -13.18 7.01 0.64
N ASP A 28 -13.34 8.32 0.82
CA ASP A 28 -14.61 8.93 1.20
C ASP A 28 -15.74 8.74 0.17
N LYS A 29 -15.42 8.33 -1.07
CA LYS A 29 -16.41 8.07 -2.13
C LYS A 29 -16.61 6.57 -2.39
N GLY A 30 -16.06 5.71 -1.54
CA GLY A 30 -16.17 4.26 -1.65
C GLY A 30 -15.06 3.59 -2.46
N GLU A 31 -14.05 4.34 -2.89
CA GLU A 31 -12.85 3.74 -3.50
C GLU A 31 -12.13 2.85 -2.47
N MET A 32 -11.48 1.78 -2.93
CA MET A 32 -10.63 0.93 -2.10
C MET A 32 -9.23 0.90 -2.68
N PHE A 33 -8.23 1.05 -1.82
CA PHE A 33 -6.86 0.68 -2.13
C PHE A 33 -6.40 -0.37 -1.14
N MET A 34 -5.83 -1.46 -1.65
CA MET A 34 -5.21 -2.52 -0.85
C MET A 34 -3.88 -2.90 -1.48
N VAL A 35 -2.91 -3.22 -0.64
CA VAL A 35 -1.65 -3.82 -1.04
C VAL A 35 -1.35 -5.00 -0.11
N THR A 36 -1.05 -6.14 -0.69
CA THR A 36 -0.83 -7.41 0.00
C THR A 36 0.40 -8.11 -0.58
N ARG A 37 1.09 -8.87 0.26
CA ARG A 37 2.15 -9.77 -0.19
C ARG A 37 2.42 -10.87 0.83
N TYR A 38 2.58 -12.10 0.34
CA TYR A 38 3.11 -13.20 1.13
C TYR A 38 4.65 -13.15 1.22
N PRO A 39 5.26 -13.58 2.33
CA PRO A 39 6.71 -13.41 2.55
C PRO A 39 7.60 -14.15 1.56
N ASP A 40 7.08 -15.16 0.87
CA ASP A 40 7.77 -16.00 -0.12
C ASP A 40 7.48 -15.63 -1.58
N GLU A 41 6.61 -14.65 -1.84
CA GLU A 41 6.32 -14.15 -3.18
C GLU A 41 7.34 -13.10 -3.62
N ASP A 42 7.70 -13.09 -4.90
CA ASP A 42 8.60 -12.06 -5.46
C ASP A 42 7.83 -10.85 -6.02
N GLU A 43 6.51 -10.97 -6.15
CA GLU A 43 5.62 -9.95 -6.68
C GLU A 43 4.74 -9.35 -5.56
N VAL A 44 4.08 -8.24 -5.84
CA VAL A 44 3.15 -7.59 -4.93
C VAL A 44 1.79 -7.45 -5.58
N GLU A 45 0.73 -7.75 -4.82
CA GLU A 45 -0.64 -7.53 -5.28
C GLU A 45 -1.12 -6.17 -4.81
N ILE A 46 -1.64 -5.37 -5.73
CA ILE A 46 -2.42 -4.18 -5.42
C ILE A 46 -3.86 -4.37 -5.88
N THR A 47 -4.81 -3.84 -5.13
CA THR A 47 -6.21 -3.74 -5.55
C THR A 47 -6.61 -2.28 -5.57
N TRP A 48 -7.05 -1.79 -6.72
CA TRP A 48 -7.61 -0.46 -6.89
C TRP A 48 -9.07 -0.58 -7.34
N ASP A 49 -9.98 0.03 -6.57
CA ASP A 49 -11.43 0.01 -6.85
C ASP A 49 -11.97 -1.40 -7.16
N TYR A 50 -11.56 -2.37 -6.33
CA TYR A 50 -11.92 -3.79 -6.43
C TYR A 50 -11.33 -4.56 -7.64
N GLU A 51 -10.42 -3.94 -8.39
CA GLU A 51 -9.67 -4.60 -9.47
C GLU A 51 -8.25 -4.96 -8.97
N PRO A 52 -7.93 -6.25 -8.79
CA PRO A 52 -6.60 -6.69 -8.38
C PRO A 52 -5.62 -6.65 -9.56
N SER A 53 -4.35 -6.42 -9.26
CA SER A 53 -3.24 -6.40 -10.21
C SER A 53 -1.95 -6.81 -9.50
N THR A 54 -1.16 -7.66 -10.15
CA THR A 54 0.13 -8.11 -9.64
C THR A 54 1.24 -7.31 -10.30
N LEU A 55 2.18 -6.80 -9.51
CA LEU A 55 3.26 -5.94 -9.95
C LEU A 55 4.62 -6.54 -9.58
N ASP A 56 5.62 -6.36 -10.44
CA ASP A 56 7.02 -6.74 -10.18
C ASP A 56 7.64 -5.88 -9.06
N GLY A 57 7.05 -4.70 -8.81
CA GLY A 57 7.50 -3.84 -7.73
C GLY A 57 6.77 -2.52 -7.65
N LEU A 58 6.93 -1.88 -6.49
CA LEU A 58 6.29 -0.61 -6.19
C LEU A 58 7.22 0.25 -5.32
N LYS A 59 7.05 1.55 -5.39
CA LYS A 59 7.71 2.49 -4.49
C LYS A 59 6.66 3.17 -3.62
N ILE A 60 6.86 3.12 -2.31
CA ILE A 60 6.01 3.80 -1.34
C ILE A 60 6.82 4.79 -0.52
N THR A 61 6.27 5.99 -0.38
CA THR A 61 6.75 7.01 0.57
C THR A 61 5.67 7.25 1.62
N LEU A 62 5.99 7.01 2.89
CA LEU A 62 5.11 7.28 4.03
C LEU A 62 5.56 8.56 4.76
N SER A 63 4.66 9.52 4.89
CA SER A 63 4.80 10.73 5.71
C SER A 63 3.71 10.76 6.79
N ALA A 64 3.75 11.75 7.69
CA ALA A 64 2.79 11.83 8.81
C ALA A 64 1.30 11.91 8.40
N THR A 65 1.00 12.38 7.18
CA THR A 65 -0.38 12.57 6.68
C THR A 65 -0.57 12.10 5.24
N LYS A 66 0.41 11.39 4.68
CA LYS A 66 0.43 11.03 3.26
C LYS A 66 1.11 9.68 3.06
N LEU A 67 0.51 8.85 2.22
CA LEU A 67 1.12 7.67 1.64
C LEU A 67 1.13 7.84 0.12
N LEU A 68 2.32 8.00 -0.47
CA LEU A 68 2.49 8.09 -1.92
C LEU A 68 2.87 6.71 -2.46
N VAL A 69 2.05 6.18 -3.35
CA VAL A 69 2.28 4.93 -4.08
C VAL A 69 2.70 5.28 -5.50
N GLU A 70 3.83 4.75 -5.95
CA GLU A 70 4.38 4.92 -7.30
C GLU A 70 4.61 3.53 -7.89
N ILE A 71 4.15 3.31 -9.12
CA ILE A 71 4.30 2.06 -9.88
C ILE A 71 5.05 2.34 -11.19
N ALA A 72 5.48 1.29 -11.90
CA ALA A 72 6.11 1.48 -13.20
C ALA A 72 5.07 2.02 -14.21
N ALA A 73 5.51 2.87 -15.14
CA ALA A 73 4.61 3.42 -16.16
C ALA A 73 3.99 2.35 -17.09
N THR A 74 4.63 1.17 -17.20
CA THR A 74 4.09 0.01 -17.92
C THR A 74 2.90 -0.62 -17.23
N ASP A 75 2.74 -0.37 -15.93
CA ASP A 75 1.73 -0.99 -15.08
C ASP A 75 0.60 -0.01 -14.74
N ALA A 76 0.58 1.16 -15.39
CA ALA A 76 -0.37 2.24 -15.10
C ALA A 76 -1.85 1.81 -15.13
N ASP A 77 -2.18 0.77 -15.90
CA ASP A 77 -3.52 0.19 -15.94
C ASP A 77 -3.99 -0.30 -14.55
N ALA A 78 -3.08 -0.75 -13.68
CA ALA A 78 -3.35 -1.16 -12.31
C ALA A 78 -3.85 -0.01 -11.39
N LEU A 79 -3.65 1.24 -11.80
CA LEU A 79 -4.16 2.44 -11.13
C LEU A 79 -4.95 3.33 -12.11
N GLY A 80 -5.76 2.72 -12.99
CA GLY A 80 -6.67 3.43 -13.88
C GLY A 80 -5.97 4.38 -14.85
N GLY A 81 -4.78 4.01 -15.32
CA GLY A 81 -3.93 4.78 -16.23
C GLY A 81 -2.99 5.80 -15.56
N SER A 82 -2.89 5.80 -14.23
CA SER A 82 -1.91 6.61 -13.48
C SER A 82 -0.72 5.77 -13.05
N ASP A 83 0.48 6.36 -13.00
CA ASP A 83 1.68 5.73 -12.43
C ASP A 83 1.87 6.05 -10.94
N HIS A 84 1.00 6.87 -10.36
CA HIS A 84 1.04 7.24 -8.95
C HIS A 84 -0.35 7.47 -8.34
N LEU A 85 -0.48 7.09 -7.07
CA LEU A 85 -1.62 7.34 -6.21
C LEU A 85 -1.16 8.03 -4.94
N GLU A 86 -1.70 9.21 -4.67
CA GLU A 86 -1.50 9.93 -3.42
C GLU A 86 -2.65 9.66 -2.45
N ILE A 87 -2.36 9.05 -1.31
CA ILE A 87 -3.34 8.76 -0.26
C ILE A 87 -3.12 9.74 0.88
N ILE A 88 -4.06 10.67 1.07
CA ILE A 88 -4.08 11.57 2.23
C ILE A 88 -4.77 10.83 3.38
N HIS A 89 -4.06 10.62 4.49
CA HIS A 89 -4.59 9.89 5.64
C HIS A 89 -4.56 10.72 6.92
N SER A 90 -5.47 10.40 7.83
CA SER A 90 -5.53 10.96 9.20
C SER A 90 -5.20 9.92 10.28
N THR A 91 -4.45 8.87 9.91
CA THR A 91 -3.98 7.82 10.82
C THR A 91 -3.26 8.42 12.02
N ASP A 92 -3.55 7.91 13.22
CA ASP A 92 -2.94 8.45 14.44
C ASP A 92 -1.44 8.18 14.44
N LYS A 93 -0.67 9.08 15.05
CA LYS A 93 0.78 8.94 15.17
C LYS A 93 1.17 7.67 15.95
N SER A 94 0.35 7.20 16.89
CA SER A 94 0.59 5.95 17.60
C SER A 94 0.61 4.73 16.68
N ASP A 95 -0.12 4.79 15.57
CA ASP A 95 -0.36 3.65 14.69
C ASP A 95 0.64 3.61 13.52
N LEU A 96 1.33 4.74 13.23
CA LEU A 96 2.28 4.84 12.12
C LEU A 96 3.49 3.90 12.25
N ALA A 97 3.81 3.44 13.46
CA ALA A 97 4.86 2.44 13.66
C ALA A 97 4.49 1.08 13.02
N GLU A 98 3.25 0.66 13.20
CA GLU A 98 2.71 -0.59 12.63
C GLU A 98 2.53 -0.48 11.11
N VAL A 99 2.12 0.71 10.63
CA VAL A 99 2.06 1.00 9.19
C VAL A 99 3.44 0.87 8.55
N GLN A 100 4.47 1.43 9.19
CA GLN A 100 5.85 1.32 8.70
C GLN A 100 6.33 -0.14 8.67
N GLU A 101 6.09 -0.91 9.73
CA GLU A 101 6.46 -2.33 9.76
C GLU A 101 5.79 -3.12 8.64
N THR A 102 4.48 -2.90 8.45
CA THR A 102 3.69 -3.54 7.39
C THR A 102 4.25 -3.22 6.01
N LEU A 103 4.52 -1.95 5.71
CA LEU A 103 5.09 -1.54 4.43
C LEU A 103 6.50 -2.08 4.20
N GLN A 104 7.30 -2.19 5.26
CA GLN A 104 8.62 -2.82 5.18
C GLN A 104 8.51 -4.31 4.85
N ASN A 105 7.55 -5.03 5.43
CA ASN A 105 7.32 -6.44 5.15
C ASN A 105 6.86 -6.65 3.70
N ILE A 106 5.86 -5.87 3.25
CA ILE A 106 5.40 -5.89 1.86
C ILE A 106 6.54 -5.61 0.89
N LEU A 107 7.37 -4.59 1.15
CA LEU A 107 8.34 -4.11 0.15
C LEU A 107 9.69 -4.81 0.18
N LYS A 108 9.90 -5.71 1.13
CA LYS A 108 11.18 -6.40 1.31
C LYS A 108 11.51 -7.29 0.11
N GLY A 109 12.42 -6.84 -0.73
CA GLY A 109 12.91 -7.59 -1.90
C GLY A 109 12.16 -7.28 -3.20
N THR A 110 10.96 -6.69 -3.11
CA THR A 110 10.07 -6.45 -4.26
C THR A 110 9.88 -4.95 -4.56
N GLY A 111 10.24 -4.06 -3.64
CA GLY A 111 10.03 -2.62 -3.88
C GLY A 111 10.92 -1.70 -3.06
N THR A 112 10.55 -0.42 -3.05
CA THR A 112 11.27 0.63 -2.33
C THR A 112 10.36 1.29 -1.30
N TYR A 113 10.73 1.18 -0.04
CA TYR A 113 10.09 1.91 1.05
C TYR A 113 10.91 3.15 1.44
N ILE A 114 10.26 4.30 1.54
CA ILE A 114 10.84 5.56 2.02
C ILE A 114 9.98 6.06 3.19
N SER A 115 10.64 6.40 4.30
CA SER A 115 9.99 7.01 5.46
C SER A 115 10.35 8.49 5.56
N GLU A 116 9.33 9.33 5.73
CA GLU A 116 9.40 10.77 6.00
C GLU A 116 8.72 11.13 7.35
N LEU A 117 8.65 10.15 8.27
CA LEU A 117 8.07 10.28 9.61
C LEU A 117 8.98 11.01 10.61
#